data_AF-A0A8S2RM44-F1
#
_entry.id   AF-A0A8S2RM44-F1
#
_cell.length_a   1.000
_cell.length_b   1.000
_cell.length_c   1.000
_cell.angle_alpha   90.00
_cell.angle_beta   90.00
_cell.angle_gamma   90.00
#
_symmetry.space_group_name_H-M   'P 1'
#
loop_
_entity.id
_entity.type
_entity.pdbx_description
1 polymer ?
#
loop_
_entity_poly.entity_id
_entity_poly.type
_entity_poly.pdbx_seq_one_letter_code
_entity_poly.pdbx_strand_id
1 'polypeptide(L)'
;ERFVDLPVDSARPFGGQYGWVSPFIIEIRRALGLSENQLPSNNPELIPMLVEKAAQGIIAEGKSMGKEQEANKIAKILTAQKNNKVEDVWKCCVYLYTLESFLYKILNKTMRLIGSKEDEQNWQ
;
A
#
# COMPACT_ATOMS: atom_id res chain seq x y z
N GLU A 1 8.48 -14.65 -11.97
CA GLU A 1 7.11 -15.03 -12.32
C GLU A 1 6.14 -14.05 -11.67
N ARG A 2 5.26 -13.43 -12.48
CA ARG A 2 4.39 -12.31 -12.07
C ARG A 2 3.14 -12.77 -11.30
N PHE A 3 2.86 -14.07 -11.35
CA PHE A 3 1.77 -14.73 -10.65
C PHE A 3 2.35 -16.07 -10.16
N VAL A 4 2.64 -16.15 -8.88
CA VAL A 4 3.00 -17.42 -8.23
C VAL A 4 1.69 -18.06 -7.83
N ASP A 5 1.47 -19.32 -8.22
CA ASP A 5 0.19 -20.05 -8.20
C ASP A 5 -0.47 -20.28 -6.84
N LEU A 6 0.06 -19.72 -5.76
CA LEU A 6 -0.56 -19.80 -4.44
C LEU A 6 -0.54 -18.40 -3.83
N PRO A 7 -1.61 -17.61 -4.03
CA PRO A 7 -1.66 -16.25 -3.54
C PRO A 7 -1.89 -16.21 -2.03
N VAL A 8 -2.09 -17.37 -1.38
CA VAL A 8 -2.41 -17.52 0.03
C VAL A 8 -1.71 -18.73 0.63
N ASP A 9 -1.24 -18.54 1.86
CA ASP A 9 -0.98 -19.63 2.79
C ASP A 9 -2.18 -20.60 2.77
N SER A 10 -1.92 -21.90 2.63
CA SER A 10 -2.96 -22.93 2.60
C SER A 10 -3.76 -22.98 3.91
N ALA A 11 -3.20 -22.45 5.00
CA ALA A 11 -3.90 -22.24 6.26
C ALA A 11 -4.81 -21.00 6.27
N ARG A 12 -4.73 -20.11 5.27
CA ARG A 12 -5.38 -18.78 5.29
C ARG A 12 -5.94 -18.34 3.93
N PRO A 13 -6.81 -19.11 3.25
CA PRO A 13 -7.26 -18.79 1.91
C PRO A 13 -8.29 -17.64 1.91
N PHE A 14 -7.82 -16.40 1.90
CA PHE A 14 -8.48 -15.14 1.48
C PHE A 14 -9.93 -14.79 1.89
N GLY A 15 -10.68 -15.58 2.66
CA GLY A 15 -12.15 -15.43 2.69
C GLY A 15 -12.87 -15.53 4.03
N GLY A 16 -12.20 -15.85 5.15
CA GLY A 16 -12.94 -16.24 6.37
C GLY A 16 -12.68 -15.43 7.64
N GLN A 17 -11.43 -15.00 7.88
CA GLN A 17 -11.01 -14.63 9.24
C GLN A 17 -11.06 -13.13 9.57
N TYR A 18 -11.24 -12.25 8.58
CA TYR A 18 -11.05 -10.80 8.77
C TYR A 18 -12.26 -9.93 8.42
N GLY A 19 -13.40 -10.53 8.07
CA GLY A 19 -14.58 -9.81 7.61
C GLY A 19 -14.42 -9.25 6.19
N TRP A 20 -15.28 -8.29 5.82
CA TRP A 20 -15.30 -7.67 4.48
C TRP A 20 -14.09 -6.76 4.17
N VAL A 21 -13.28 -6.43 5.17
CA VAL A 21 -12.16 -5.48 5.07
C VAL A 21 -10.83 -6.20 5.29
N SER A 22 -9.88 -6.02 4.36
CA SER A 22 -8.56 -6.64 4.46
C SER A 22 -7.81 -6.19 5.74
N PRO A 23 -7.12 -7.10 6.45
CA PRO A 23 -6.25 -6.76 7.60
C PRO A 23 -5.22 -5.69 7.26
N PHE A 24 -4.72 -5.73 6.02
CA PHE A 24 -3.83 -4.71 5.49
C PHE A 24 -4.44 -3.31 5.62
N ILE A 25 -5.70 -3.15 5.25
CA ILE A 25 -6.38 -1.85 5.33
C ILE A 25 -6.58 -1.44 6.79
N ILE A 26 -6.88 -2.38 7.68
CA ILE A 26 -7.05 -2.12 9.12
C ILE A 26 -5.73 -1.63 9.73
N GLU A 27 -4.63 -2.31 9.46
CA GLU A 27 -3.31 -1.95 10.01
C GLU A 27 -2.77 -0.64 9.43
N ILE A 28 -2.92 -0.41 8.13
CA ILE A 28 -2.54 0.88 7.51
C ILE A 28 -3.37 2.02 8.10
N ARG A 29 -4.69 1.82 8.31
CA ARG A 29 -5.54 2.81 8.96
C ARG A 29 -5.06 3.13 10.38
N ARG A 30 -4.69 2.11 11.16
CA ARG A 30 -4.12 2.26 12.51
C ARG A 30 -2.79 3.01 12.49
N ALA A 31 -1.86 2.62 11.62
CA ALA A 31 -0.54 3.23 11.47
C ALA A 31 -0.63 4.71 11.08
N LEU A 32 -1.66 5.08 10.29
CA LEU A 32 -1.94 6.45 9.91
C LEU A 32 -2.74 7.24 10.95
N GLY A 33 -3.16 6.60 12.04
CA GLY A 33 -3.97 7.22 13.11
C GLY A 33 -5.38 7.63 12.65
N LEU A 34 -5.93 6.97 11.64
CA LEU A 34 -7.23 7.31 11.05
C LEU A 34 -8.36 6.51 11.70
N SER A 35 -9.55 7.13 11.82
CA SER A 35 -10.79 6.43 12.14
C SER A 35 -11.49 5.88 10.88
N GLU A 36 -12.51 5.04 11.05
CA GLU A 36 -13.24 4.40 9.94
C GLU A 36 -13.90 5.38 8.97
N ASN A 37 -14.44 6.47 9.51
CA ASN A 37 -15.03 7.57 8.75
C ASN A 37 -14.00 8.54 8.14
N GLN A 38 -12.71 8.37 8.43
CA GLN A 38 -11.62 9.19 7.88
C GLN A 38 -10.89 8.52 6.71
N LEU A 39 -11.47 7.48 6.12
CA LEU A 39 -10.96 6.93 4.86
C LEU A 39 -11.19 7.93 3.71
N PRO A 40 -10.33 7.94 2.68
CA PRO A 40 -10.43 8.87 1.54
C PRO A 40 -11.77 8.83 0.81
N SER A 41 -12.46 7.69 0.84
CA SER A 41 -13.79 7.51 0.27
C SER A 41 -14.86 8.36 0.97
N ASN A 42 -14.67 8.63 2.26
CA ASN A 42 -15.60 9.36 3.12
C ASN A 42 -15.12 10.79 3.43
N ASN A 43 -13.82 11.04 3.32
CA ASN A 43 -13.22 12.36 3.55
C ASN A 43 -12.13 12.66 2.50
N PRO A 44 -12.51 13.23 1.34
CA PRO A 44 -11.57 13.55 0.26
C PRO A 44 -10.51 14.60 0.62
N GLU A 45 -10.75 15.44 1.63
CA GLU A 45 -9.80 16.46 2.07
C GLU A 45 -8.48 15.87 2.61
N LEU A 46 -8.49 14.58 2.97
CA LEU A 46 -7.30 13.87 3.44
C LEU A 46 -6.40 13.36 2.31
N ILE A 47 -6.89 13.35 1.06
CA ILE A 47 -6.16 12.82 -0.09
C ILE A 47 -4.76 13.44 -0.24
N PRO A 48 -4.57 14.78 -0.18
CA PRO A 48 -3.24 15.37 -0.36
C PRO A 48 -2.24 14.87 0.69
N MET A 49 -2.65 14.85 1.96
CA MET A 49 -1.81 14.39 3.07
C MET A 49 -1.42 12.92 2.91
N LEU A 50 -2.37 12.07 2.52
CA LEU A 50 -2.13 10.64 2.35
C LEU A 50 -1.21 10.35 1.17
N VAL A 51 -1.41 11.06 0.05
CA VAL A 51 -0.54 10.99 -1.13
C VAL A 51 0.89 11.41 -0.78
N GLU A 52 1.06 12.49 -0.02
CA GLU A 52 2.38 12.96 0.40
C GLU A 52 3.08 11.97 1.34
N LYS A 53 2.37 11.42 2.34
CA LYS A 53 2.90 10.39 3.23
C LYS A 53 3.31 9.13 2.46
N ALA A 54 2.47 8.67 1.53
CA ALA A 54 2.78 7.51 0.69
C ALA A 54 4.01 7.77 -0.19
N ALA A 55 4.10 8.95 -0.82
CA ALA A 55 5.26 9.33 -1.63
C ALA A 55 6.56 9.37 -0.80
N GLN A 56 6.52 9.90 0.42
CA GLN A 56 7.65 9.89 1.34
C GLN A 56 8.07 8.48 1.74
N GLY A 57 7.11 7.60 2.07
CA GLY A 57 7.37 6.20 2.37
C GLY A 57 8.03 5.45 1.20
N ILE A 58 7.54 5.67 -0.03
CA ILE A 58 8.13 5.11 -1.25
C ILE A 58 9.59 5.55 -1.42
N ILE A 59 9.90 6.83 -1.19
CA ILE A 59 11.27 7.36 -1.27
C ILE A 59 12.16 6.74 -0.20
N ALA A 60 11.71 6.68 1.04
CA ALA A 60 12.47 6.11 2.15
C ALA A 60 12.80 4.63 1.93
N GLU A 61 11.79 3.85 1.52
CA GLU A 61 11.96 2.43 1.23
C GLU A 61 12.91 2.22 0.06
N GLY A 62 12.71 2.95 -1.04
CA GLY A 62 13.59 2.88 -2.19
C GLY A 62 15.03 3.28 -1.88
N LYS A 63 15.25 4.24 -0.97
CA LYS A 63 16.58 4.59 -0.49
C LYS A 63 17.24 3.45 0.27
N SER A 64 16.52 2.79 1.17
CA SER A 64 17.04 1.64 1.93
C SER A 64 17.49 0.49 1.02
N MET A 65 16.91 0.38 -0.17
CA MET A 65 17.20 -0.68 -1.15
C MET A 65 18.16 -0.27 -2.28
N GLY A 66 18.71 0.96 -2.25
CA GLY A 66 19.54 1.48 -3.34
C GLY A 66 18.77 1.70 -4.66
N LYS A 67 17.45 1.89 -4.59
CA LYS A 67 16.52 2.15 -5.71
C LYS A 67 16.03 3.60 -5.77
N GLU A 68 16.82 4.54 -5.25
CA GLU A 68 16.44 5.95 -5.09
C GLU A 68 15.88 6.60 -6.36
N GLN A 69 16.48 6.37 -7.53
CA GLN A 69 16.01 6.98 -8.78
C GLN A 69 14.61 6.48 -9.18
N GLU A 70 14.36 5.19 -9.02
CA GLU A 70 13.05 4.59 -9.29
C GLU A 70 12.01 5.09 -8.29
N ALA A 71 12.38 5.13 -7.01
CA ALA A 71 11.52 5.62 -5.93
C ALA A 71 11.09 7.07 -6.13
N ASN A 72 12.03 7.95 -6.48
CA ASN A 72 11.73 9.34 -6.80
C ASN A 72 10.81 9.48 -8.02
N LYS A 73 10.98 8.65 -9.06
CA LYS A 73 10.07 8.64 -10.23
C LYS A 73 8.65 8.25 -9.82
N ILE A 74 8.50 7.16 -9.07
CA ILE A 74 7.20 6.68 -8.59
C ILE A 74 6.54 7.71 -7.67
N ALA A 75 7.28 8.24 -6.70
CA ALA A 75 6.79 9.26 -5.77
C ALA A 75 6.35 10.54 -6.49
N LYS A 76 7.07 10.95 -7.54
CA LYS A 76 6.70 12.11 -8.36
C LYS A 76 5.40 11.87 -9.14
N ILE A 77 5.22 10.68 -9.72
CA ILE A 77 3.98 10.29 -10.41
C ILE A 77 2.79 10.36 -9.43
N LEU A 78 2.95 9.80 -8.23
CA LEU A 78 1.90 9.78 -7.22
C LEU A 78 1.58 11.19 -6.70
N THR A 79 2.60 11.98 -6.36
CA THR A 79 2.43 13.35 -5.82
C THR A 79 1.76 14.29 -6.81
N ALA A 80 1.91 14.06 -8.12
CA ALA A 80 1.21 14.82 -9.15
C ALA A 80 -0.32 14.66 -9.10
N GLN A 81 -0.83 13.61 -8.45
CA GLN A 81 -2.27 13.33 -8.31
C GLN A 81 -2.87 13.87 -7.02
N LYS A 82 -2.09 14.48 -6.13
CA LYS A 82 -2.51 14.79 -4.75
C LYS A 82 -3.73 15.70 -4.61
N ASN A 83 -4.00 16.53 -5.62
CA ASN A 83 -5.14 17.46 -5.66
C ASN A 83 -6.29 16.94 -6.55
N ASN A 84 -6.19 15.72 -7.06
CA ASN A 84 -7.21 15.12 -7.91
C ASN A 84 -8.24 14.37 -7.06
N LYS A 85 -9.31 13.92 -7.71
CA LYS A 85 -10.34 13.12 -7.06
C LYS A 85 -9.80 11.74 -6.67
N VAL A 86 -10.45 11.12 -5.69
CA VAL A 86 -10.05 9.80 -5.16
C VAL A 86 -9.95 8.75 -6.27
N GLU A 87 -10.82 8.81 -7.29
CA GLU A 87 -10.83 7.87 -8.40
C GLU A 87 -9.57 7.98 -9.27
N ASP A 88 -9.06 9.20 -9.46
CA ASP A 88 -7.86 9.45 -10.27
C ASP A 88 -6.61 9.03 -9.51
N VAL A 89 -6.55 9.30 -8.20
CA VAL A 89 -5.50 8.78 -7.32
C VAL A 89 -5.51 7.26 -7.32
N TRP A 90 -6.70 6.64 -7.25
CA TRP A 90 -6.82 5.18 -7.28
C TRP A 90 -6.32 4.58 -8.59
N LYS A 91 -6.72 5.14 -9.75
CA LYS A 91 -6.19 4.73 -11.06
C LYS A 91 -4.68 4.85 -11.13
N CYS A 92 -4.11 5.93 -10.57
CA CYS A 92 -2.67 6.11 -10.48
C CYS A 92 -2.01 5.02 -9.62
N CYS A 93 -2.56 4.71 -8.45
CA CYS A 93 -2.06 3.63 -7.60
C CYS A 93 -2.09 2.27 -8.31
N VAL A 94 -3.17 1.97 -9.03
CA VAL A 94 -3.28 0.75 -9.85
C VAL A 94 -2.18 0.73 -10.92
N TYR A 95 -2.01 1.82 -11.66
CA TYR A 95 -0.93 1.94 -12.65
C TYR A 95 0.45 1.70 -12.03
N LEU A 96 0.77 2.35 -10.91
CA LEU A 96 2.05 2.18 -10.21
C LEU A 96 2.26 0.74 -9.75
N TYR A 97 1.20 0.06 -9.31
CA TYR A 97 1.24 -1.34 -8.92
C TYR A 97 1.50 -2.29 -10.11
N THR A 98 1.09 -1.91 -11.33
CA THR A 98 1.40 -2.70 -12.53
C THR A 98 2.84 -2.57 -13.01
N LEU A 99 3.58 -1.54 -12.58
CA LEU A 99 4.98 -1.38 -12.95
C LEU A 99 5.82 -2.51 -12.36
N GLU A 100 6.74 -3.06 -13.14
CA GLU A 100 7.75 -4.00 -12.63
C GLU A 100 8.78 -3.24 -11.79
N SER A 101 8.38 -2.88 -10.57
CA SER A 101 9.13 -2.02 -9.68
C SER A 101 9.40 -2.66 -8.32
N PHE A 102 10.30 -2.06 -7.54
CA PHE A 102 10.50 -2.47 -6.14
C PHE A 102 9.21 -2.36 -5.33
N LEU A 103 8.38 -1.34 -5.62
CA LEU A 103 7.13 -1.08 -4.91
C LEU A 103 6.16 -2.25 -5.02
N TYR A 104 5.98 -2.81 -6.23
CA TYR A 104 5.15 -4.01 -6.43
C TYR A 104 5.64 -5.18 -5.57
N LYS A 105 6.96 -5.45 -5.56
CA LYS A 105 7.53 -6.58 -4.83
C LYS A 105 7.33 -6.43 -3.32
N ILE A 106 7.53 -5.22 -2.78
CA ILE A 106 7.37 -4.95 -1.35
C ILE A 106 5.91 -5.02 -0.95
N LEU A 107 5.01 -4.35 -1.68
CA LEU A 107 3.59 -4.39 -1.36
C LEU A 107 3.06 -5.83 -1.32
N ASN A 108 3.43 -6.67 -2.29
CA ASN A 108 3.06 -8.08 -2.27
C ASN A 108 3.65 -8.83 -1.07
N LYS A 109 4.92 -8.57 -0.74
CA LYS A 109 5.56 -9.19 0.43
C LYS A 109 4.84 -8.76 1.72
N THR A 110 4.63 -7.46 1.94
CA THR A 110 3.99 -6.92 3.14
C THR A 110 2.54 -7.40 3.26
N MET A 111 1.76 -7.39 2.18
CA MET A 111 0.37 -7.88 2.18
C MET A 111 0.27 -9.37 2.52
N ARG A 112 1.29 -10.17 2.20
CA ARG A 112 1.35 -11.59 2.59
C ARG A 112 1.67 -11.80 4.08
N LEU A 113 2.47 -10.89 4.66
CA LEU A 113 2.90 -10.99 6.06
C LEU A 113 1.86 -10.42 7.03
N ILE A 114 1.14 -9.38 6.63
CA ILE A 114 0.14 -8.73 7.50
C ILE A 114 -1.00 -9.70 7.84
N GLY A 115 -1.29 -9.81 9.14
CA GLY A 115 -2.23 -10.77 9.71
C GLY A 115 -1.57 -12.06 10.21
N SER A 116 -0.29 -12.29 9.92
CA SER A 116 0.52 -13.31 10.61
C SER A 116 1.00 -12.79 11.95
N LYS A 117 0.56 -13.43 13.04
CA LYS A 117 1.06 -13.16 14.41
C LYS A 117 2.53 -13.50 14.57
N GLU A 118 3.02 -14.49 13.81
CA GLU A 118 4.42 -14.92 13.86
C GLU A 118 5.34 -13.93 13.14
N ASP A 119 4.82 -13.22 12.13
CA ASP A 119 5.59 -12.25 11.34
C ASP A 119 5.32 -10.79 11.73
N GLU A 120 4.61 -10.54 12.82
CA GLU A 120 4.21 -9.18 13.26
C GLU A 120 5.40 -8.22 13.37
N GLN A 121 6.54 -8.70 13.87
CA GLN A 121 7.77 -7.91 13.96
C GLN A 121 8.44 -7.60 12.61
N ASN A 122 8.09 -8.33 11.54
CA ASN A 122 8.70 -8.18 10.22
C ASN A 122 7.96 -7.19 9.32
N TRP A 123 6.70 -6.86 9.63
CA TRP A 123 5.88 -5.93 8.85
C TRP A 123 5.51 -4.64 9.57
N GLN A 124 5.71 -4.54 10.90
CA GLN A 124 5.68 -3.27 11.66
C GLN A 124 6.97 -2.47 11.48
#